data_AF-A0A4Q3EEU2-F1
#
_entry.id   AF-A0A4Q3EEU2-F1
#
_cell.length_a   1.000
_cell.length_b   1.000
_cell.length_c   1.000
_cell.angle_alpha   90.00
_cell.angle_beta   90.00
_cell.angle_gamma   90.00
#
_symmetry.space_group_name_H-M   'P 1'
#
loop_
_entity.id
_entity.type
_entity.pdbx_description
1 polymer ?
#
loop_
_entity_poly.entity_id
_entity_poly.type
_entity_poly.pdbx_seq_one_letter_code
_entity_poly.pdbx_strand_id
1 'polypeptide(L)'
;MTTDERIENSVTRVFKTVFPNTTNHYDTLFGGTAMALMDEVAFMTATRFSRKRLVTVSSDKINFTVPIPAGTIIELIGRVIYIGRTSMKVSVEIYVEQM
;
A
#
# COMPACT_ATOMS: atom_id res chain seq x y z
N MET A 1 -21.80 12.84 5.74
CA MET A 1 -20.84 12.11 4.90
C MET A 1 -21.16 10.62 4.98
N THR A 2 -21.49 10.00 3.85
CA THR A 2 -21.83 8.57 3.78
C THR A 2 -20.58 7.71 4.01
N THR A 3 -20.78 6.41 4.26
CA THR A 3 -19.64 5.48 4.37
C THR A 3 -18.83 5.44 3.07
N ASP A 4 -19.51 5.43 1.92
CA ASP A 4 -18.85 5.39 0.61
C ASP A 4 -18.02 6.64 0.35
N GLU A 5 -18.55 7.82 0.69
CA GLU A 5 -17.78 9.07 0.63
C GLU A 5 -16.53 8.99 1.52
N ARG A 6 -16.62 8.33 2.69
CA ARG A 6 -15.47 8.19 3.61
C ARG A 6 -14.44 7.23 3.06
N ILE A 7 -14.88 6.14 2.41
CA ILE A 7 -13.98 5.23 1.70
C ILE A 7 -13.23 6.01 0.63
N GLU A 8 -13.95 6.75 -0.23
CA GLU A 8 -13.33 7.49 -1.33
C GLU A 8 -12.36 8.56 -0.83
N ASN A 9 -12.75 9.36 0.16
CA ASN A 9 -11.87 10.39 0.73
C ASN A 9 -10.67 9.82 1.52
N SER A 10 -10.70 8.53 1.86
CA SER A 10 -9.59 7.85 2.52
C SER A 10 -8.57 7.23 1.57
N VAL A 11 -8.90 7.11 0.27
CA VAL A 11 -7.99 6.57 -0.74
C VAL A 11 -6.66 7.31 -0.70
N THR A 12 -5.57 6.54 -0.58
CA THR A 12 -4.23 7.08 -0.42
C THR A 12 -3.36 6.59 -1.57
N ARG A 13 -2.72 7.53 -2.25
CA ARG A 13 -1.78 7.29 -3.34
C ARG A 13 -0.41 7.81 -2.90
N VAL A 14 0.61 6.97 -2.99
CA VAL A 14 1.99 7.33 -2.64
C VAL A 14 2.88 6.95 -3.80
N PHE A 15 3.69 7.91 -4.26
CA PHE A 15 4.69 7.70 -5.30
C PHE A 15 6.07 7.63 -4.66
N LYS A 16 6.88 6.64 -5.03
CA LYS A 16 8.28 6.52 -4.59
C LYS A 16 9.18 6.11 -5.75
N THR A 17 10.39 6.67 -5.78
CA THR A 17 11.45 6.17 -6.65
C THR A 17 12.10 4.94 -6.01
N VAL A 18 12.35 3.91 -6.80
CA VAL A 18 13.05 2.69 -6.35
C VAL A 18 14.55 2.92 -6.45
N PHE A 19 15.19 3.18 -5.31
CA PHE A 19 16.64 3.42 -5.24
C PHE A 19 17.42 2.10 -5.00
N PRO A 20 18.71 2.03 -5.38
CA PRO A 20 19.53 0.82 -5.22
C PRO A 20 19.63 0.29 -3.77
N ASN A 21 19.50 1.14 -2.76
CA ASN A 21 19.48 0.70 -1.36
C ASN A 21 18.18 0.00 -0.94
N THR A 22 17.16 -0.01 -1.81
CA THR A 22 15.87 -0.69 -1.60
C THR A 22 15.73 -1.97 -2.42
N THR A 23 16.70 -2.27 -3.28
CA THR A 23 16.68 -3.45 -4.14
C THR A 23 17.38 -4.65 -3.51
N ASN A 24 17.10 -5.83 -4.07
CA ASN A 24 17.82 -7.06 -3.81
C ASN A 24 19.06 -7.18 -4.72
N HIS A 25 19.73 -8.34 -4.67
CA HIS A 25 20.92 -8.64 -5.48
C HIS A 25 20.64 -8.85 -6.98
N TYR A 26 19.39 -8.73 -7.42
CA TYR A 26 18.96 -8.75 -8.83
C TYR A 26 18.53 -7.36 -9.34
N ASP A 27 18.89 -6.28 -8.63
CA ASP A 27 18.52 -4.90 -8.99
C ASP A 27 17.00 -4.66 -9.12
N THR A 28 16.21 -5.43 -8.37
CA THR A 28 14.75 -5.28 -8.28
C THR A 28 14.34 -4.99 -6.84
N LEU A 29 13.25 -4.25 -6.64
CA LEU A 29 12.72 -3.88 -5.33
C LEU A 29 12.64 -5.13 -4.45
N PHE A 30 13.31 -5.08 -3.30
CA PHE A 30 13.29 -6.21 -2.37
C PHE A 30 11.86 -6.40 -1.84
N GLY A 31 11.38 -7.64 -1.84
CA GLY A 31 9.99 -7.95 -1.46
C GLY A 31 9.66 -7.48 -0.04
N GLY A 32 10.60 -7.59 0.90
CA GLY A 32 10.44 -7.05 2.26
C GLY A 32 10.20 -5.54 2.27
N THR A 33 10.93 -4.79 1.45
CA THR A 33 10.76 -3.35 1.29
C THR A 33 9.41 -3.03 0.66
N ALA A 34 9.00 -3.76 -0.38
CA ALA A 34 7.68 -3.59 -0.99
C ALA A 34 6.55 -3.79 0.03
N MET A 35 6.62 -4.85 0.87
CA MET A 35 5.63 -5.09 1.92
C MET A 35 5.59 -3.98 2.97
N ALA A 36 6.74 -3.45 3.37
CA ALA A 36 6.80 -2.34 4.32
C ALA A 36 6.12 -1.08 3.77
N LEU A 37 6.33 -0.78 2.47
CA LEU A 37 5.65 0.32 1.79
C LEU A 37 4.13 0.09 1.68
N MET A 38 3.71 -1.14 1.42
CA MET A 38 2.29 -1.49 1.37
C MET A 38 1.61 -1.33 2.73
N ASP A 39 2.26 -1.76 3.82
CA ASP A 39 1.73 -1.59 5.18
C ASP A 39 1.66 -0.10 5.59
N GLU A 40 2.65 0.71 5.21
CA GLU A 40 2.64 2.17 5.41
C GLU A 40 1.38 2.80 4.75
N VAL A 41 1.12 2.46 3.48
CA VAL A 41 -0.04 2.97 2.74
C VAL A 41 -1.37 2.44 3.28
N ALA A 42 -1.40 1.18 3.71
CA ALA A 42 -2.57 0.59 4.37
C ALA A 42 -2.91 1.33 5.67
N PHE A 43 -1.90 1.60 6.50
CA PHE A 43 -2.04 2.33 7.75
C PHE A 43 -2.53 3.77 7.51
N MET A 44 -1.95 4.48 6.54
CA MET A 44 -2.41 5.83 6.17
C MET A 44 -3.88 5.84 5.72
N THR A 45 -4.27 4.91 4.84
CA THR A 45 -5.64 4.77 4.34
C THR A 45 -6.61 4.50 5.48
N ALA A 46 -6.32 3.50 6.32
CA ALA A 46 -7.17 3.12 7.44
C ALA A 46 -7.27 4.24 8.49
N THR A 47 -6.18 4.97 8.74
CA THR A 47 -6.15 6.11 9.66
C THR A 47 -7.01 7.27 9.12
N ARG A 48 -6.91 7.58 7.83
CA ARG A 48 -7.74 8.61 7.19
C ARG A 48 -9.22 8.27 7.22
N PHE A 49 -9.57 6.99 7.02
CA PHE A 49 -10.96 6.52 7.10
C PHE A 49 -11.51 6.56 8.53
N SER A 50 -10.76 6.00 9.48
CA SER A 50 -11.26 5.73 10.84
C SER A 50 -11.07 6.89 11.82
N ARG A 51 -10.07 7.75 11.58
CA ARG A 51 -9.64 8.83 12.47
C ARG A 51 -9.32 8.35 13.90
N LYS A 52 -8.77 7.13 14.01
CA LYS A 52 -8.45 6.47 15.29
C LYS A 52 -7.02 5.90 15.26
N ARG A 53 -6.54 5.49 16.43
CA ARG A 53 -5.32 4.66 16.56
C ARG A 53 -5.61 3.25 16.06
N LEU A 54 -4.65 2.67 15.34
CA LEU A 54 -4.78 1.39 14.65
C LEU A 54 -3.51 0.56 14.83
N VAL A 55 -3.66 -0.75 14.62
CA VAL A 55 -2.56 -1.71 14.53
C VAL A 55 -2.84 -2.67 13.39
N THR A 56 -1.80 -3.15 12.70
CA THR A 56 -1.92 -4.19 11.68
C THR A 56 -2.07 -5.54 12.36
N VAL A 57 -3.23 -6.18 12.20
CA VAL A 57 -3.54 -7.48 12.83
C VAL A 57 -2.99 -8.64 12.01
N SER A 58 -3.12 -8.57 10.69
CA SER A 58 -2.69 -9.60 9.75
C SER A 58 -2.57 -9.03 8.34
N SER A 59 -1.76 -9.67 7.51
CA SER A 59 -1.81 -9.53 6.06
C SER A 59 -2.48 -10.76 5.43
N ASP A 60 -3.28 -10.54 4.39
CA ASP A 60 -3.70 -11.62 3.49
C ASP A 60 -2.55 -11.98 2.52
N LYS A 61 -2.78 -12.91 1.59
CA LYS A 61 -1.79 -13.30 0.59
C LYS A 61 -1.33 -12.11 -0.25
N ILE A 62 -0.01 -11.88 -0.31
CA ILE A 62 0.62 -10.90 -1.20
C ILE A 62 1.16 -11.63 -2.42
N ASN A 63 0.87 -11.14 -3.62
CA ASN A 63 1.33 -11.72 -4.88
C ASN A 63 2.29 -10.74 -5.57
N PHE A 64 3.55 -11.11 -5.73
CA PHE A 64 4.52 -10.40 -6.56
C PHE A 64 4.48 -10.98 -7.97
N THR A 65 3.71 -10.35 -8.85
CA THR A 65 3.47 -10.86 -10.21
C THR A 65 4.48 -10.36 -11.23
N VAL A 66 5.15 -9.24 -10.95
CA VAL A 66 6.11 -8.59 -11.86
C VAL A 66 7.29 -8.03 -11.04
N PRO A 67 8.55 -8.19 -11.48
CA PRO A 67 9.68 -7.51 -10.85
C PRO A 67 9.61 -5.99 -11.04
N ILE A 68 10.13 -5.23 -10.07
CA ILE A 68 10.17 -3.77 -10.09
C ILE A 68 11.64 -3.33 -10.14
N PRO A 69 12.18 -2.92 -11.29
CA PRO A 69 13.60 -2.54 -11.41
C PRO A 69 13.98 -1.29 -10.60
N ALA A 70 15.27 -1.19 -10.23
CA ALA A 70 15.87 0.06 -9.74
C ALA A 70 15.68 1.20 -10.76
N GLY A 71 15.56 2.44 -10.26
CA GLY A 71 15.37 3.63 -11.08
C GLY A 71 13.95 3.85 -11.58
N THR A 72 13.02 2.93 -11.31
CA THR A 72 11.60 3.12 -11.61
C THR A 72 10.89 4.01 -10.60
N ILE A 73 9.75 4.57 -11.00
CA ILE A 73 8.78 5.16 -10.07
C ILE A 73 7.68 4.13 -9.85
N ILE A 74 7.32 3.92 -8.59
CA ILE A 74 6.18 3.10 -8.20
C ILE A 74 5.08 3.96 -7.63
N GLU A 75 3.85 3.57 -7.92
CA GLU A 75 2.64 4.10 -7.30
C GLU A 75 2.02 3.01 -6.42
N LEU A 76 1.78 3.35 -5.15
CA LEU A 76 1.02 2.51 -4.22
C LEU A 76 -0.36 3.12 -3.99
N ILE A 77 -1.42 2.33 -4.13
CA ILE A 77 -2.80 2.77 -3.95
C ILE A 77 -3.48 1.94 -2.86
N GLY A 78 -3.83 2.59 -1.75
CA GLY A 78 -4.60 1.99 -0.66
C GLY A 78 -6.08 2.35 -0.73
N ARG A 79 -6.97 1.35 -0.63
CA ARG A 79 -8.43 1.53 -0.60
C ARG A 79 -9.07 0.61 0.45
N VAL A 80 -9.99 1.15 1.25
CA VAL A 80 -10.81 0.35 2.17
C VAL A 80 -11.78 -0.52 1.36
N ILE A 81 -11.75 -1.84 1.58
CA ILE A 81 -12.59 -2.80 0.84
C ILE A 81 -13.60 -3.53 1.74
N TYR A 82 -13.41 -3.48 3.06
CA TYR A 82 -14.32 -4.10 4.02
C TYR A 82 -14.26 -3.39 5.37
N ILE A 83 -15.42 -3.22 6.01
CA ILE A 83 -15.58 -2.61 7.32
C ILE A 83 -16.30 -3.61 8.23
N GLY A 84 -15.61 -4.06 9.27
CA GLY A 84 -16.20 -4.86 10.35
C GLY A 84 -16.64 -3.99 11.52
N ARG A 85 -16.85 -4.62 12.70
CA ARG A 85 -17.24 -3.90 13.92
C ARG A 85 -16.12 -3.02 14.48
N THR A 86 -14.92 -3.59 14.61
CA THR A 86 -13.70 -2.91 15.10
C THR A 86 -12.51 -3.14 14.17
N SER A 87 -12.75 -3.73 13.00
CA SER A 87 -11.73 -4.12 12.03
C SER A 87 -12.04 -3.56 10.65
N MET A 88 -11.04 -3.55 9.79
CA MET A 88 -11.12 -3.08 8.42
C MET A 88 -10.15 -3.90 7.57
N LYS A 89 -10.49 -4.11 6.30
CA LYS A 89 -9.52 -4.55 5.30
C LYS A 89 -9.20 -3.41 4.33
N VAL A 90 -7.92 -3.22 4.06
CA VAL A 90 -7.42 -2.28 3.06
C VAL A 90 -6.73 -3.10 1.97
N SER A 91 -7.18 -2.92 0.72
CA SER A 91 -6.44 -3.39 -0.44
C SER A 91 -5.34 -2.39 -0.74
N VAL A 92 -4.12 -2.90 -0.99
CA VAL A 92 -3.02 -2.08 -1.48
C VAL A 92 -2.49 -2.70 -2.76
N GLU A 93 -2.46 -1.90 -3.82
CA GLU A 93 -1.90 -2.28 -5.12
C GLU A 93 -0.66 -1.44 -5.39
N ILE A 94 0.33 -2.04 -6.06
CA ILE A 94 1.56 -1.38 -6.50
C ILE A 94 1.64 -1.44 -8.02
N TYR A 95 1.88 -0.29 -8.64
CA TYR A 95 2.06 -0.15 -10.07
C TYR A 95 3.43 0.43 -10.35
N VAL A 96 4.06 -0.03 -11.43
CA VAL A 96 5.27 0.59 -11.97
C VAL A 96 4.83 1.63 -12.98
N GLU A 97 5.26 2.87 -12.82
CA GLU A 97 4.96 3.95 -13.75
C GLU A 97 5.71 3.72 -15.06
N GLN A 98 4.97 3.81 -16.18
CA GLN A 98 5.58 3.77 -17.51
C GLN A 98 6.14 5.15 -17.83
N MET A 99 7.44 5.21 -18.12
CA MET A 99 8.12 6.42 -18.60
C MET A 99 8.04 6.54 -20.12
#